data_AF-A0A1R1X975-F1
#
_entry.id   AF-A0A1R1X975-F1
#
_cell.length_a   1.000
_cell.length_b   1.000
_cell.length_c   1.000
_cell.angle_alpha   90.00
_cell.angle_beta   90.00
_cell.angle_gamma   90.00
#
_symmetry.space_group_name_H-M   'P 1'
#
loop_
_entity.id
_entity.type
_entity.pdbx_description
1 polymer ?
#
loop_
_entity_poly.entity_id
_entity_poly.type
_entity_poly.pdbx_seq_one_letter_code
_entity_poly.pdbx_strand_id
1 'polypeptide(L)'
;MEEDIMTVNIKNFKEISITEMDRLARKELKPLVEINDISALCNKVRNEYIPFGMKVLLRKNTIETELPLFLDHEDGLINVLYRGFKEACGYCKKDDHWKSMCSTLKNITRNKKSLNNMTK
;
A
#
# COMPACT_ATOMS: atom_id res chain seq x y z
N MET A 1 -5.64 -15.59 -24.40
CA MET A 1 -5.54 -15.37 -22.94
C MET A 1 -5.45 -13.88 -22.77
N GLU A 2 -6.42 -13.25 -22.10
CA GLU A 2 -6.22 -11.87 -21.63
C GLU A 2 -4.96 -11.88 -20.76
N GLU A 3 -4.02 -10.99 -21.07
CA GLU A 3 -2.82 -10.85 -20.27
C GLU A 3 -3.25 -10.40 -18.87
N ASP A 4 -2.91 -11.17 -17.82
CA ASP A 4 -3.16 -10.79 -16.41
C ASP A 4 -2.13 -9.74 -15.97
N ILE A 5 -2.07 -8.66 -16.76
CA ILE A 5 -1.30 -7.46 -16.48
C ILE A 5 -2.15 -6.60 -15.57
N MET A 6 -1.54 -6.16 -14.48
CA MET A 6 -2.22 -5.34 -13.49
C MET A 6 -1.28 -4.31 -12.90
N THR A 7 -1.89 -3.25 -12.38
CA THR A 7 -1.19 -2.23 -11.63
C THR A 7 -1.47 -2.39 -10.15
N VAL A 8 -0.39 -2.46 -9.38
CA VAL A 8 -0.40 -2.47 -7.94
C VAL A 8 0.03 -1.10 -7.43
N ASN A 9 -0.70 -0.53 -6.48
CA ASN A 9 -0.37 0.73 -5.84
C ASN A 9 0.22 0.42 -4.46
N ILE A 10 1.42 0.92 -4.17
CA ILE A 10 2.03 0.78 -2.85
C ILE A 10 1.73 2.06 -2.07
N LYS A 11 1.12 1.92 -0.89
CA LYS A 11 0.83 3.08 -0.04
C LYS A 11 2.12 3.62 0.57
N ASN A 12 2.12 4.93 0.79
CA ASN A 12 3.23 5.63 1.42
C ASN A 12 3.52 5.11 2.83
N PHE A 13 4.80 5.04 3.13
CA PHE A 13 5.33 4.84 4.47
C PHE A 13 6.32 5.98 4.72
N LYS A 14 6.04 6.81 5.73
CA LYS A 14 6.59 8.18 5.86
C LYS A 14 8.11 8.27 5.94
N GLU A 15 8.80 7.16 6.18
CA GLU A 15 10.21 7.13 6.57
C GLU A 15 11.08 6.28 5.63
N ILE A 16 10.51 5.73 4.55
CA ILE A 16 11.25 4.86 3.62
C ILE A 16 11.58 5.61 2.34
N SER A 17 12.85 5.51 1.93
CA SER A 17 13.35 6.05 0.65
C SER A 17 12.76 5.31 -0.55
N ILE A 18 12.70 5.96 -1.72
CA ILE A 18 12.18 5.31 -2.93
C ILE A 18 12.97 4.06 -3.34
N THR A 19 14.30 4.07 -3.13
CA THR A 19 15.17 2.93 -3.44
C THR A 19 14.88 1.75 -2.53
N GLU A 20 14.59 2.02 -1.26
CA GLU A 20 14.23 0.98 -0.31
C GLU A 20 12.83 0.43 -0.59
N MET A 21 11.89 1.28 -0.99
CA MET A 21 10.58 0.85 -1.48
C MET A 21 10.67 -0.06 -2.72
N ASP A 22 11.52 0.30 -3.70
CA ASP A 22 11.78 -0.54 -4.88
C ASP A 22 12.39 -1.89 -4.49
N ARG A 23 13.37 -1.89 -3.58
CA ARG A 23 13.97 -3.11 -3.04
C ARG A 23 12.94 -4.02 -2.38
N LEU A 24 12.09 -3.48 -1.51
CA LEU A 24 11.03 -4.22 -0.81
C LEU A 24 9.98 -4.76 -1.78
N ALA A 25 9.50 -3.92 -2.69
CA ALA A 25 8.52 -4.32 -3.71
C ALA A 25 9.06 -5.49 -4.55
N ARG A 26 10.32 -5.40 -5.00
CA ARG A 26 10.95 -6.48 -5.77
C ARG A 26 11.16 -7.74 -4.94
N LYS A 27 11.58 -7.62 -3.68
CA LYS A 27 11.80 -8.75 -2.78
C LYS A 27 10.53 -9.58 -2.60
N GLU A 28 9.41 -8.92 -2.33
CA GLU A 28 8.13 -9.59 -2.01
C GLU A 28 7.34 -9.99 -3.27
N LEU A 29 7.39 -9.19 -4.34
CA LEU A 29 6.58 -9.44 -5.54
C LEU A 29 7.26 -10.34 -6.58
N LYS A 30 8.57 -10.20 -6.84
CA LYS A 30 9.26 -10.98 -7.89
C LYS A 30 9.08 -12.51 -7.81
N PRO A 31 9.00 -13.14 -6.62
CA PRO A 31 8.75 -14.58 -6.54
C PRO A 31 7.40 -15.01 -7.12
N LEU A 32 6.43 -14.10 -7.16
CA LEU A 32 5.04 -14.36 -7.49
C LEU A 32 4.67 -13.88 -8.91
N VAL A 33 5.37 -12.86 -9.40
CA VAL A 33 4.99 -12.12 -10.62
C VAL A 33 6.22 -11.65 -11.41
N GLU A 34 6.02 -11.38 -12.69
CA GLU A 34 6.93 -10.61 -13.51
C GLU A 34 6.67 -9.11 -13.28
N ILE A 35 7.71 -8.34 -12.92
CA ILE A 35 7.62 -6.89 -12.77
C ILE A 35 8.05 -6.23 -14.07
N ASN A 36 7.12 -5.60 -14.77
CA ASN A 36 7.33 -4.95 -16.06
C ASN A 36 7.83 -3.52 -15.89
N ASP A 37 7.28 -2.77 -14.93
CA ASP A 37 7.68 -1.39 -14.67
C ASP A 37 7.38 -0.95 -13.23
N ILE A 38 8.13 0.03 -12.74
CA ILE A 38 7.92 0.68 -11.46
C ILE A 38 7.99 2.19 -11.67
N SER A 39 6.90 2.87 -11.31
CA SER A 39 6.78 4.32 -11.44
C SER A 39 6.47 4.96 -10.10
N ALA A 40 7.00 6.17 -9.89
CA ALA A 40 6.72 6.99 -8.73
C ALA A 40 6.63 8.46 -9.13
N LEU A 41 5.90 9.25 -8.34
CA LEU A 41 5.79 10.68 -8.56
C LEU A 41 7.14 11.35 -8.24
N CYS A 42 7.67 12.14 -9.17
CA CYS A 42 8.91 12.88 -8.99
C CYS A 42 8.62 14.39 -8.92
N ASN A 43 9.10 15.04 -7.87
CA ASN A 43 9.20 16.49 -7.80
C ASN A 43 10.52 16.92 -8.45
N LYS A 44 10.45 17.35 -9.71
CA LYS A 44 11.63 17.75 -10.50
C LYS A 44 12.37 18.97 -9.94
N VAL A 45 11.67 19.89 -9.28
CA VAL A 45 12.27 21.12 -8.72
C VAL A 45 13.19 20.78 -7.55
N ARG A 46 12.74 19.85 -6.69
CA ARG A 46 13.50 19.39 -5.52
C ARG A 46 14.37 18.18 -5.81
N ASN A 47 14.25 17.59 -7.00
CA ASN A 47 14.82 16.30 -7.37
C ASN A 47 14.49 15.19 -6.34
N GLU A 48 13.26 15.20 -5.84
CA GLU A 48 12.78 14.28 -4.81
C GLU A 48 11.73 13.34 -5.39
N TYR A 49 11.86 12.05 -5.11
CA TYR A 49 10.82 11.08 -5.40
C TYR A 49 9.86 11.02 -4.21
N ILE A 50 8.58 11.04 -4.53
CA ILE A 50 7.49 10.93 -3.57
C ILE A 50 7.08 9.45 -3.55
N PRO A 51 7.37 8.71 -2.47
CA PRO A 51 6.99 7.29 -2.37
C PRO A 51 5.46 7.11 -2.38
N PHE A 52 4.73 8.17 -2.01
CA PHE A 52 3.27 8.20 -2.11
C PHE A 52 2.82 8.08 -3.57
N GLY A 53 2.17 6.97 -3.87
CA GLY A 53 1.65 6.71 -5.21
C GLY A 53 2.63 5.97 -6.11
N MET A 54 3.64 5.32 -5.54
CA MET A 54 4.41 4.32 -6.26
C MET A 54 3.48 3.24 -6.83
N LYS A 55 3.64 2.96 -8.11
CA LYS A 55 2.87 1.97 -8.86
C LYS A 55 3.81 0.95 -9.47
N VAL A 56 3.43 -0.31 -9.35
CA VAL A 56 4.13 -1.45 -9.96
C VAL A 56 3.23 -2.01 -11.04
N LEU A 57 3.70 -1.98 -12.29
CA LEU A 57 3.09 -2.71 -13.39
C LEU A 57 3.69 -4.11 -13.39
N LEU A 58 2.84 -5.12 -13.30
CA LEU A 58 3.26 -6.50 -13.20
C LEU A 58 2.33 -7.42 -13.96
N ARG A 59 2.85 -8.59 -14.30
CA ARG A 59 2.12 -9.70 -14.88
C ARG A 59 2.18 -10.88 -13.93
N LYS A 60 1.02 -11.45 -13.57
CA LYS A 60 1.02 -12.63 -12.72
C LYS A 60 1.54 -13.85 -13.48
N ASN A 61 2.27 -14.72 -12.78
CA ASN A 61 2.74 -15.98 -13.35
C ASN A 61 1.57 -16.94 -13.61
N THR A 62 0.57 -16.96 -12.73
CA THR A 62 -0.71 -17.68 -12.89
C THR A 62 -1.87 -16.81 -12.41
N ILE A 63 -3.09 -17.06 -12.93
CA ILE A 63 -4.31 -16.30 -12.57
C ILE A 63 -4.64 -16.45 -11.07
N GLU A 64 -4.30 -17.61 -10.51
CA GLU A 64 -4.57 -17.96 -9.10
C GLU A 64 -3.54 -17.36 -8.13
N THR A 65 -2.45 -16.76 -8.62
CA THR A 65 -1.45 -16.12 -7.75
C THR A 65 -2.11 -15.01 -6.93
N GLU A 66 -2.09 -15.21 -5.61
CA GLU A 66 -2.45 -14.19 -4.64
C GLU A 66 -1.25 -13.27 -4.39
N LEU A 67 -1.49 -11.96 -4.43
CA LEU A 67 -0.48 -10.97 -4.11
C LEU A 67 -0.56 -10.62 -2.62
N PRO A 68 0.58 -10.29 -1.98
CA PRO A 68 0.58 -9.86 -0.61
C PRO A 68 -0.25 -8.58 -0.44
N LEU A 69 -1.04 -8.51 0.64
CA LEU A 69 -1.80 -7.32 1.01
C LEU A 69 -0.92 -6.25 1.67
N PHE A 70 0.23 -6.68 2.20
CA PHE A 70 1.21 -5.83 2.86
C PHE A 70 2.63 -6.21 2.45
N LEU A 71 3.52 -5.22 2.30
CA LEU A 71 4.96 -5.42 2.28
C LEU A 71 5.48 -5.34 3.72
N ASP A 72 6.38 -6.25 4.06
CA ASP A 72 6.99 -6.32 5.39
C ASP A 72 8.27 -5.47 5.45
N HIS A 73 8.29 -4.54 6.40
CA HIS A 73 9.41 -3.64 6.68
C HIS A 73 9.62 -3.59 8.19
N GLU A 74 10.87 -3.33 8.63
CA GLU A 74 11.22 -3.30 10.06
C GLU A 74 10.38 -2.30 10.88
N ASP A 75 10.06 -1.14 10.29
CA ASP A 75 9.21 -0.13 10.91
C ASP A 75 7.70 -0.42 10.82
N GLY A 76 7.32 -1.48 10.09
CA GLY A 76 5.96 -1.99 10.03
C GLY A 76 5.40 -2.23 8.63
N LEU A 77 4.14 -2.63 8.58
CA LEU A 77 3.49 -3.13 7.36
C LEU A 77 3.06 -2.01 6.40
N ILE A 78 3.41 -2.14 5.13
CA ILE A 78 3.08 -1.19 4.06
C ILE A 78 1.97 -1.76 3.19
N ASN A 79 0.85 -1.06 3.03
CA ASN A 79 -0.27 -1.60 2.26
C ASN A 79 -0.01 -1.66 0.76
N VAL A 80 -0.39 -2.79 0.18
CA VAL A 80 -0.38 -3.07 -1.26
C VAL A 80 -1.82 -3.04 -1.75
N LEU A 81 -2.06 -2.37 -2.89
CA LEU A 81 -3.40 -2.09 -3.36
C LEU A 81 -3.62 -2.43 -4.83
N TYR A 82 -4.54 -3.35 -5.17
CA TYR A 82 -4.73 -3.83 -6.55
C TYR A 82 -6.16 -4.29 -6.89
N ARG A 83 -6.56 -4.28 -8.17
CA ARG A 83 -7.92 -4.68 -8.59
C ARG A 83 -8.19 -6.16 -8.26
N GLY A 84 -9.33 -6.46 -7.62
CA GLY A 84 -9.65 -7.82 -7.13
C GLY A 84 -9.30 -8.08 -5.66
N PHE A 85 -9.15 -7.00 -4.88
CA PHE A 85 -8.79 -7.01 -3.46
C PHE A 85 -9.50 -8.04 -2.57
N LYS A 86 -8.70 -8.59 -1.65
CA LYS A 86 -9.18 -8.98 -0.30
C LYS A 86 -9.16 -7.75 0.62
N GLU A 87 -10.07 -7.72 1.57
CA GLU A 87 -10.20 -6.57 2.48
C GLU A 87 -8.90 -6.40 3.28
N ALA A 88 -8.34 -5.19 3.32
CA ALA A 88 -7.16 -4.90 4.14
C ALA A 88 -7.20 -3.48 4.68
N CYS A 89 -7.11 -3.36 5.99
CA CYS A 89 -7.17 -2.09 6.69
C CYS A 89 -5.80 -1.44 6.72
N GLY A 90 -5.60 -0.42 5.89
CA GLY A 90 -4.34 0.33 5.90
C GLY A 90 -4.05 1.18 7.13
N TYR A 91 -4.97 1.19 8.10
CA TYR A 91 -4.76 1.84 9.40
C TYR A 91 -4.25 0.86 10.46
N CYS A 92 -5.03 -0.18 10.77
CA CYS A 92 -4.68 -1.15 11.81
C CYS A 92 -3.91 -2.39 11.30
N LYS A 93 -3.68 -2.47 9.99
CA LYS A 93 -2.85 -3.49 9.32
C LYS A 93 -3.41 -4.92 9.43
N LYS A 94 -4.73 -5.07 9.49
CA LYS A 94 -5.44 -6.35 9.45
C LYS A 94 -6.12 -6.58 8.09
N ASP A 95 -6.32 -7.83 7.72
CA ASP A 95 -6.88 -8.30 6.44
C ASP A 95 -8.34 -8.81 6.53
N ASP A 96 -9.07 -8.38 7.56
CA ASP A 96 -10.45 -8.79 7.85
C ASP A 96 -11.49 -7.68 7.66
N HIS A 97 -11.05 -6.46 7.33
CA HIS A 97 -11.94 -5.33 7.09
C HIS A 97 -11.33 -4.21 6.25
N TRP A 98 -12.19 -3.46 5.57
CA TRP A 98 -11.81 -2.17 4.97
C TRP A 98 -11.48 -1.11 6.01
N LYS A 99 -10.56 -0.19 5.68
CA LYS A 99 -10.24 0.97 6.55
C LYS A 99 -11.48 1.80 6.93
N SER A 100 -12.48 1.92 6.05
CA SER A 100 -13.76 2.59 6.33
C SER A 100 -14.56 1.91 7.45
N MET A 101 -14.34 0.62 7.67
CA MET A 101 -14.98 -0.19 8.71
C MET A 101 -14.13 -0.36 9.97
N CYS A 102 -12.91 0.19 10.00
CA CYS A 102 -11.98 0.04 11.12
C CYS A 102 -12.53 0.62 12.43
N SER A 103 -12.79 -0.26 13.40
CA SER A 103 -13.27 0.10 14.74
C SER A 103 -12.28 0.99 15.49
N THR A 104 -10.97 0.68 15.42
CA THR A 104 -9.91 1.50 16.03
C THR A 104 -9.94 2.93 15.51
N LEU A 105 -10.06 3.11 14.20
CA LEU A 105 -10.12 4.44 13.58
C LEU A 105 -11.40 5.19 13.95
N LYS A 106 -12.55 4.50 13.97
CA LYS A 106 -13.85 5.06 14.38
C LYS A 106 -13.80 5.55 15.83
N ASN A 107 -13.23 4.77 16.74
CA ASN A 107 -13.10 5.11 18.16
C ASN A 107 -12.24 6.36 18.38
N ILE A 108 -11.09 6.46 17.71
CA ILE A 108 -10.21 7.64 17.79
C ILE A 108 -10.92 8.89 17.27
N THR A 109 -11.65 8.78 16.16
CA THR A 109 -12.41 9.89 15.58
C THR A 109 -13.53 10.36 16.51
N ARG A 110 -14.21 9.41 17.17
CA ARG A 110 -15.26 9.70 18.17
C ARG A 110 -14.69 10.42 19.39
N ASN A 111 -13.56 9.96 19.92
CA ASN A 111 -12.91 10.56 21.09
C ASN A 111 -12.43 11.98 20.79
N LYS A 112 -11.90 12.25 19.59
CA LYS A 112 -11.53 13.62 19.17
C LYS A 112 -12.74 14.54 19.06
N LYS A 113 -13.88 14.06 18.53
CA LYS A 113 -15.12 14.84 18.49
C LYS A 113 -15.66 15.13 19.90
N SER A 114 -15.59 14.17 20.81
CA SER A 114 -15.99 14.34 22.20
C SER A 114 -15.12 15.39 22.91
N LEU A 115 -13.81 15.37 22.69
CA LEU A 115 -12.89 16.34 23.29
C LEU A 115 -13.16 17.76 22.79
N ASN A 116 -13.34 17.93 21.47
CA ASN A 116 -13.64 19.23 20.86
C ASN A 116 -15.00 19.79 21.28
N ASN A 117 -15.97 18.93 21.62
CA ASN A 117 -17.28 19.36 22.15
C ASN A 117 -17.22 19.77 23.63
N MET A 118 -16.21 19.32 24.38
CA MET A 118 -16.00 19.73 25.78
C MET A 118 -15.16 21.01 25.91
N THR A 119 -14.50 21.45 24.82
CA THR A 119 -13.68 22.68 24.78
C THR A 119 -14.40 23.88 24.16
N LYS A 120 -15.72 23.79 23.96
CA LYS A 120 -16.53 24.80 23.28
C LYS A 120 -17.65 25.33 24.16
#